data_AF-A0A8J3EQY0-F1
#
_entry.id   AF-A0A8J3EQY0-F1
#
_cell.length_a   1.000
_cell.length_b   1.000
_cell.length_c   1.000
_cell.angle_alpha   90.00
_cell.angle_beta   90.00
_cell.angle_gamma   90.00
#
_symmetry.space_group_name_H-M   'P 1'
#
loop_
_entity.id
_entity.type
_entity.pdbx_description
1 polymer ?
#
loop_
_entity_poly.entity_id
_entity_poly.type
_entity_poly.pdbx_seq_one_letter_code
_entity_poly.pdbx_strand_id
1 'polypeptide(L)'
;MRGVASAGPGPPAVAPTAAHADFSEDERFSLIDRSDDSRIAYVHGDHWHGSLPAVPLDGRLSLGATILDDDGEEISLDGSPYELGVALATGAEDGVLDLVMHGDHVYLRGESEGETSVVFQLLDDGDVAYETPSMTVTVSADVEGDRGDDHGHGHDDDHGHSHDDDHGHAHDDDHDHDHDHDDAPVGGVDAGFGGVAAAGMSTTTVLFAGMVLFALLALAVAAWPAVRSIRR
;
A
#
# COMPACT_ATOMS: atom_id res chain seq x y z
N MET A 1 53.54 -18.54 38.07
CA MET A 1 53.24 -17.13 37.74
C MET A 1 52.03 -17.13 36.83
N ARG A 2 50.85 -16.73 37.32
CA ARG A 2 49.61 -16.64 36.53
C ARG A 2 49.30 -15.16 36.34
N GLY A 3 49.33 -14.69 35.10
CA GLY A 3 48.99 -13.32 34.73
C GLY A 3 47.48 -13.19 34.56
N VAL A 4 46.89 -12.21 35.24
CA VAL A 4 45.49 -11.80 35.07
C VAL A 4 45.45 -10.69 34.01
N ALA A 5 44.76 -10.94 32.90
CA ALA A 5 44.51 -9.94 31.87
C ALA A 5 43.28 -9.11 32.27
N SER A 6 43.47 -7.81 32.43
CA SER A 6 42.41 -6.85 32.72
C SER A 6 41.74 -6.45 31.40
N ALA A 7 40.46 -6.79 31.24
CA ALA A 7 39.63 -6.28 30.16
C ALA A 7 39.31 -4.79 30.43
N GLY A 8 39.70 -3.91 29.51
CA GLY A 8 39.38 -2.48 29.58
C GLY A 8 37.89 -2.22 29.32
N PRO A 9 37.34 -1.10 29.82
CA PRO A 9 35.96 -0.71 29.58
C PRO A 9 35.73 -0.49 28.08
N GLY A 10 34.73 -1.20 27.53
CA GLY A 10 34.30 -1.03 26.14
C GLY A 10 33.71 0.36 25.90
N PRO A 11 33.68 0.80 24.63
CA PRO A 11 33.11 2.10 24.26
C PRO A 11 31.63 2.19 24.67
N PRO A 12 31.13 3.40 25.00
CA PRO A 12 29.73 3.59 25.33
C PRO A 12 28.86 3.23 24.12
N ALA A 13 27.80 2.46 24.38
CA ALA A 13 26.78 2.17 23.38
C ALA A 13 26.16 3.49 22.91
N VAL A 14 26.25 3.76 21.61
CA VAL A 14 25.54 4.87 20.99
C VAL A 14 24.07 4.44 20.90
N ALA A 15 23.19 5.12 21.62
CA ALA A 15 21.76 4.87 21.55
C ALA A 15 21.27 5.24 20.13
N PRO A 16 20.46 4.38 19.48
CA PRO A 16 19.85 4.75 18.21
C PRO A 16 18.94 5.96 18.44
N THR A 17 19.21 7.04 17.72
CA THR A 17 18.30 8.17 17.58
C THR A 17 17.23 7.74 16.60
N ALA A 18 16.24 6.98 17.08
CA ALA A 18 15.04 6.69 16.32
C ALA A 18 14.27 8.01 16.19
N ALA A 19 14.19 8.53 14.97
CA ALA A 19 13.16 9.50 14.64
C ALA A 19 11.83 8.83 14.97
N HIS A 20 11.10 9.39 15.94
CA HIS A 20 9.73 9.00 16.25
C HIS A 20 8.87 9.34 15.04
N ALA A 21 8.78 8.42 14.09
CA ALA A 21 7.71 8.43 13.11
C ALA A 21 6.40 8.21 13.88
N ASP A 22 5.48 9.15 13.73
CA ASP A 22 4.17 9.17 14.39
C ASP A 22 3.25 8.13 13.72
N PHE A 23 3.52 6.85 13.99
CA PHE A 23 2.65 5.76 13.58
C PHE A 23 1.63 5.53 14.69
N SER A 24 0.35 5.78 14.38
CA SER A 24 -0.73 5.35 15.27
C SER A 24 -0.80 3.82 15.25
N GLU A 25 -1.12 3.18 16.39
CA GLU A 25 -1.16 1.71 16.58
C GLU A 25 -2.11 0.99 15.59
N ASP A 26 -2.88 1.75 14.83
CA ASP A 26 -3.84 1.27 13.84
C ASP A 26 -3.29 1.21 12.40
N GLU A 27 -2.12 1.80 12.12
CA GLU A 27 -1.48 1.83 10.79
C GLU A 27 -0.57 0.63 10.57
N ARG A 28 -1.16 -0.56 10.35
CA ARG A 28 -0.38 -1.80 10.19
C ARG A 28 0.15 -2.05 8.79
N PHE A 29 -0.41 -1.40 7.77
CA PHE A 29 -0.08 -1.67 6.37
C PHE A 29 -0.04 -0.38 5.57
N SER A 30 1.12 -0.02 5.04
CA SER A 30 1.33 1.15 4.18
C SER A 30 1.88 0.73 2.82
N LEU A 31 1.36 1.30 1.74
CA LEU A 31 1.89 1.14 0.39
C LEU A 31 2.86 2.27 0.04
N ILE A 32 3.99 1.89 -0.55
CA ILE A 32 5.08 2.79 -0.92
C ILE A 32 5.26 2.76 -2.44
N ASP A 33 5.27 3.92 -3.09
CA ASP A 33 5.73 4.04 -4.48
C ASP A 33 7.25 3.92 -4.51
N ARG A 34 7.74 2.87 -5.19
CA ARG A 34 9.19 2.60 -5.23
C ARG A 34 9.98 3.55 -6.12
N SER A 35 9.31 4.36 -6.94
CA SER A 35 10.00 5.31 -7.81
C SER A 35 10.61 6.47 -7.03
N ASP A 36 9.99 6.88 -5.94
CA ASP A 36 10.41 8.00 -5.09
C ASP A 36 10.40 7.70 -3.58
N ASP A 37 10.07 6.46 -3.19
CA ASP A 37 10.00 5.99 -1.80
C ASP A 37 8.92 6.73 -0.98
N SER A 38 7.88 7.24 -1.64
CA SER A 38 6.78 7.95 -0.98
C SER A 38 5.63 7.03 -0.58
N ARG A 39 5.01 7.33 0.57
CA ARG A 39 3.79 6.65 1.02
C ARG A 39 2.58 7.17 0.24
N ILE A 40 1.88 6.28 -0.45
CA ILE A 40 0.72 6.64 -1.30
C ILE A 40 -0.63 6.25 -0.69
N ALA A 41 -0.66 5.20 0.14
CA ALA A 41 -1.86 4.77 0.83
C ALA A 41 -1.52 3.95 2.09
N TYR A 42 -2.44 3.88 3.04
CA TYR A 42 -2.31 3.03 4.23
C TYR A 42 -3.68 2.55 4.73
N VAL A 43 -3.71 1.41 5.39
CA VAL A 43 -4.93 0.85 6.00
C VAL A 43 -5.11 1.45 7.40
N HIS A 44 -6.32 1.92 7.69
CA HIS A 44 -6.76 2.28 9.04
C HIS A 44 -8.10 1.60 9.32
N GLY A 45 -8.12 0.70 10.32
CA GLY A 45 -9.30 -0.10 10.62
C GLY A 45 -9.70 -1.02 9.46
N ASP A 46 -10.81 -0.69 8.79
CA ASP A 46 -11.43 -1.49 7.73
C ASP A 46 -11.38 -0.84 6.34
N HIS A 47 -10.64 0.27 6.18
CA HIS A 47 -10.57 1.00 4.93
C HIS A 47 -9.18 1.58 4.66
N TRP A 48 -9.01 2.05 3.44
CA TRP A 48 -7.80 2.72 2.98
C TRP A 48 -7.91 4.23 3.14
N HIS A 49 -6.83 4.84 3.62
CA HIS A 49 -6.54 6.24 3.42
C HIS A 49 -5.59 6.40 2.24
N GLY A 50 -5.89 7.33 1.35
CA GLY A 50 -5.16 7.53 0.09
C GLY A 50 -5.73 6.70 -1.06
N SER A 51 -5.01 6.72 -2.18
CA SER A 51 -5.41 6.03 -3.42
C SER A 51 -4.19 5.74 -4.27
N LEU A 52 -4.27 4.70 -5.10
CA LEU A 52 -3.19 4.42 -6.05
C LEU A 52 -3.18 5.44 -7.19
N PRO A 53 -1.99 5.83 -7.68
CA PRO A 53 -1.85 6.45 -8.99
C PRO A 53 -2.45 5.55 -10.07
N ALA A 54 -2.94 6.16 -11.15
CA ALA A 54 -3.38 5.40 -12.32
C ALA A 54 -2.21 4.60 -12.92
N VAL A 55 -2.46 3.36 -13.29
CA VAL A 55 -1.49 2.50 -13.95
C VAL A 55 -1.51 2.82 -15.45
N PRO A 56 -0.37 3.17 -16.08
CA PRO A 56 -0.37 3.43 -17.52
C PRO A 56 -0.69 2.16 -18.32
N LEU A 57 -1.48 2.29 -19.39
CA LEU A 57 -1.69 1.21 -20.38
C LEU A 57 -0.35 0.78 -21.00
N ASP A 58 -0.12 -0.53 -21.10
CA ASP A 58 1.16 -1.14 -21.49
C ASP A 58 2.36 -0.76 -20.59
N GLY A 59 2.08 -0.06 -19.49
CA GLY A 59 3.05 0.38 -18.50
C GLY A 59 3.00 -0.45 -17.22
N ARG A 60 3.65 0.06 -16.18
CA ARG A 60 3.65 -0.58 -14.86
C ARG A 60 3.75 0.42 -13.73
N LEU A 61 3.12 0.09 -12.60
CA LEU A 61 3.31 0.73 -11.31
C LEU A 61 4.04 -0.25 -10.38
N SER A 62 5.06 0.25 -9.66
CA SER A 62 5.91 -0.55 -8.78
C SER A 62 5.69 -0.18 -7.33
N LEU A 63 5.14 -1.11 -6.55
CA LEU A 63 4.73 -0.85 -5.17
C LEU A 63 5.49 -1.73 -4.18
N GLY A 64 6.05 -1.12 -3.15
CA GLY A 64 6.50 -1.79 -1.94
C GLY A 64 5.47 -1.63 -0.83
N ALA A 65 5.79 -2.16 0.35
CA ALA A 65 4.98 -1.96 1.54
C ALA A 65 5.85 -1.84 2.79
N THR A 66 5.36 -1.08 3.76
CA THR A 66 5.81 -1.13 5.15
C THR A 66 4.69 -1.77 5.95
N ILE A 67 5.01 -2.86 6.64
CA ILE A 67 4.03 -3.66 7.39
C ILE A 67 4.53 -3.76 8.82
N LEU A 68 3.67 -3.43 9.79
CA LEU A 68 3.98 -3.52 11.21
C LEU A 68 3.28 -4.73 11.82
N ASP A 69 3.97 -5.41 12.73
CA ASP A 69 3.40 -6.49 13.53
C ASP A 69 2.55 -5.95 14.71
N ASP A 70 2.10 -6.86 15.58
CA ASP A 70 1.30 -6.51 16.75
C ASP A 70 2.06 -5.68 17.81
N ASP A 71 3.39 -5.71 17.79
CA ASP A 71 4.26 -4.95 18.69
C ASP A 71 4.67 -3.59 18.07
N GLY A 72 4.23 -3.31 16.84
CA GLY A 72 4.60 -2.12 16.08
C GLY A 72 5.98 -2.20 15.45
N GLU A 73 6.59 -3.38 15.40
CA GLU A 73 7.87 -3.61 14.73
C GLU A 73 7.65 -3.87 13.23
N GLU A 74 8.53 -3.32 12.39
CA GLU A 74 8.44 -3.52 10.94
C GLU A 74 8.84 -4.95 10.56
N ILE A 75 7.95 -5.60 9.82
CA ILE A 75 8.17 -6.92 9.23
C ILE A 75 9.08 -6.76 8.01
N SER A 76 10.23 -7.42 8.04
CA SER A 76 11.13 -7.44 6.88
C SER A 76 10.56 -8.30 5.74
N LEU A 77 10.52 -7.73 4.53
CA LEU A 77 10.00 -8.38 3.32
C LEU A 77 11.12 -8.81 2.35
N ASP A 78 12.37 -8.90 2.82
CA ASP A 78 13.53 -9.19 1.99
C ASP A 78 13.64 -10.68 1.56
N GLY A 79 12.59 -11.47 1.82
CA GLY A 79 12.42 -12.86 1.39
C GLY A 79 11.75 -13.72 2.46
N SER A 80 11.93 -15.04 2.37
CA SER A 80 11.33 -15.99 3.31
C SER A 80 11.69 -15.68 4.78
N PRO A 81 10.69 -15.64 5.68
CA PRO A 81 9.35 -16.19 5.45
C PRO A 81 8.35 -15.19 4.85
N TYR A 82 8.58 -13.88 4.91
CA TYR A 82 7.56 -12.88 4.60
C TYR A 82 7.71 -12.24 3.22
N GLU A 83 6.61 -12.22 2.47
CA GLU A 83 6.56 -11.61 1.13
C GLU A 83 5.32 -10.71 0.96
N LEU A 84 5.44 -9.69 0.13
CA LEU A 84 4.33 -8.87 -0.34
C LEU A 84 3.62 -9.57 -1.51
N GLY A 85 2.36 -9.94 -1.26
CA GLY A 85 1.45 -10.47 -2.26
C GLY A 85 0.46 -9.42 -2.78
N VAL A 86 -0.09 -9.69 -3.96
CA VAL A 86 -1.23 -8.96 -4.52
C VAL A 86 -2.13 -9.92 -5.29
N ALA A 87 -3.44 -9.75 -5.16
CA ALA A 87 -4.44 -10.54 -5.87
C ALA A 87 -5.62 -9.66 -6.34
N LEU A 88 -6.37 -10.13 -7.34
CA LEU A 88 -7.64 -9.52 -7.70
C LEU A 88 -8.66 -9.73 -6.58
N ALA A 89 -9.42 -8.69 -6.27
CA ALA A 89 -10.50 -8.78 -5.28
C ALA A 89 -11.65 -9.65 -5.81
N THR A 90 -12.49 -10.16 -4.89
CA THR A 90 -13.65 -10.97 -5.28
C THR A 90 -14.61 -10.16 -6.15
N GLY A 91 -14.86 -10.63 -7.37
CA GLY A 91 -15.76 -9.97 -8.34
C GLY A 91 -15.12 -8.81 -9.12
N ALA A 92 -13.81 -8.63 -9.00
CA ALA A 92 -13.05 -7.69 -9.82
C ALA A 92 -13.02 -8.12 -11.30
N GLU A 93 -12.87 -7.14 -12.19
CA GLU A 93 -12.76 -7.39 -13.63
C GLU A 93 -11.37 -8.00 -13.95
N ASP A 94 -11.38 -9.19 -14.56
CA ASP A 94 -10.17 -9.86 -15.04
C ASP A 94 -9.63 -9.18 -16.32
N GLY A 95 -8.32 -9.26 -16.54
CA GLY A 95 -7.68 -8.80 -17.78
C GLY A 95 -7.44 -7.29 -17.90
N VAL A 96 -7.82 -6.50 -16.90
CA VAL A 96 -7.43 -5.08 -16.79
C VAL A 96 -5.97 -4.95 -16.34
N LEU A 97 -5.53 -5.83 -15.42
CA LEU A 97 -4.18 -5.85 -14.86
C LEU A 97 -3.49 -7.21 -15.00
N ASP A 98 -2.17 -7.19 -15.21
CA ASP A 98 -1.25 -8.31 -14.94
C ASP A 98 -0.49 -8.03 -13.63
N LEU A 99 -0.51 -9.01 -12.72
CA LEU A 99 0.01 -8.91 -11.36
C LEU A 99 1.30 -9.73 -11.23
N VAL A 100 2.42 -9.08 -10.91
CA VAL A 100 3.72 -9.76 -10.79
C VAL A 100 4.32 -9.53 -9.40
N MET A 101 4.60 -10.60 -8.66
CA MET A 101 5.17 -10.57 -7.32
C MET A 101 6.69 -10.78 -7.37
N HIS A 102 7.43 -10.03 -6.56
CA HIS A 102 8.89 -10.05 -6.50
C HIS A 102 9.46 -10.31 -5.09
N GLY A 103 8.63 -10.71 -4.13
CA GLY A 103 9.02 -10.91 -2.73
C GLY A 103 8.81 -9.63 -1.93
N ASP A 104 9.71 -8.66 -2.04
CA ASP A 104 9.63 -7.39 -1.29
C ASP A 104 8.71 -6.34 -1.94
N HIS A 105 8.27 -6.58 -3.17
CA HIS A 105 7.42 -5.66 -3.92
C HIS A 105 6.57 -6.36 -4.98
N VAL A 106 5.65 -5.60 -5.55
CA VAL A 106 4.76 -6.05 -6.63
C VAL A 106 4.78 -5.07 -7.80
N TYR A 107 4.55 -5.58 -8.99
CA TYR A 107 4.23 -4.80 -10.18
C TYR A 107 2.77 -4.99 -10.57
N LEU A 108 2.10 -3.87 -10.80
CA LEU A 108 0.80 -3.80 -11.45
C LEU A 108 1.03 -3.35 -12.88
N ARG A 109 0.72 -4.19 -13.88
CA ARG A 109 0.86 -3.85 -15.29
C ARG A 109 -0.50 -3.61 -15.92
N GLY A 110 -0.65 -2.50 -16.63
CA GLY A 110 -1.90 -2.17 -17.31
C GLY A 110 -2.03 -2.94 -18.62
N GLU A 111 -2.97 -3.87 -18.71
CA GLU A 111 -3.20 -4.69 -19.91
C GLU A 111 -4.36 -4.15 -20.77
N SER A 112 -5.39 -3.58 -20.13
CA SER A 112 -6.53 -2.95 -20.80
C SER A 112 -6.99 -1.74 -20.00
N GLU A 113 -7.44 -0.69 -20.69
CA GLU A 113 -8.07 0.46 -20.04
C GLU A 113 -9.32 0.03 -19.27
N GLY A 114 -9.53 0.64 -18.10
CA GLY A 114 -10.66 0.32 -17.24
C GLY A 114 -10.33 0.44 -15.76
N GLU A 115 -11.24 -0.06 -14.94
CA GLU A 115 -11.06 -0.13 -13.48
C GLU A 115 -11.20 -1.57 -13.04
N THR A 116 -10.38 -1.97 -12.08
CA THR A 116 -10.49 -3.26 -11.40
C THR A 116 -10.19 -3.07 -9.91
N SER A 117 -10.36 -4.10 -9.10
CA SER A 117 -10.08 -4.02 -7.66
C SER A 117 -9.08 -5.09 -7.26
N VAL A 118 -8.13 -4.72 -6.41
CA VAL A 118 -7.08 -5.61 -5.89
C VAL A 118 -7.13 -5.64 -4.38
N VAL A 119 -6.56 -6.70 -3.80
CA VAL A 119 -6.21 -6.78 -2.38
C VAL A 119 -4.70 -7.00 -2.27
N PHE A 120 -4.08 -6.39 -1.27
CA PHE A 120 -2.68 -6.61 -0.94
C PHE A 120 -2.61 -7.60 0.23
N GLN A 121 -1.55 -8.40 0.24
CA GLN A 121 -1.42 -9.51 1.17
C GLN A 121 -0.03 -9.52 1.79
N LEU A 122 0.06 -9.87 3.07
CA LEU A 122 1.29 -10.37 3.67
C LEU A 122 1.26 -11.89 3.55
N LEU A 123 2.26 -12.46 2.88
CA LEU A 123 2.44 -13.90 2.76
C LEU A 123 3.47 -14.37 3.77
N ASP A 124 3.23 -15.51 4.41
CA ASP A 124 4.14 -16.23 5.32
C ASP A 124 4.40 -17.63 4.74
N ASP A 125 5.61 -17.85 4.24
CA ASP A 125 6.01 -19.06 3.50
C ASP A 125 5.04 -19.42 2.34
N GLY A 126 4.45 -18.38 1.73
CA GLY A 126 3.52 -18.48 0.61
C GLY A 126 2.03 -18.63 1.00
N ASP A 127 1.72 -18.72 2.29
CA ASP A 127 0.34 -18.71 2.80
C ASP A 127 -0.07 -17.27 3.18
N VAL A 128 -1.34 -16.89 2.95
CA VAL A 128 -1.83 -15.54 3.29
C VAL A 128 -1.97 -15.40 4.81
N ALA A 129 -1.10 -14.60 5.41
CA ALA A 129 -1.13 -14.27 6.84
C ALA A 129 -2.04 -13.08 7.14
N TYR A 130 -2.08 -12.10 6.23
CA TYR A 130 -2.94 -10.92 6.33
C TYR A 130 -3.40 -10.47 4.93
N GLU A 131 -4.63 -9.96 4.84
CA GLU A 131 -5.23 -9.42 3.62
C GLU A 131 -5.87 -8.06 3.91
N THR A 132 -5.59 -7.08 3.06
CA THR A 132 -6.13 -5.73 3.18
C THR A 132 -7.57 -5.65 2.67
N PRO A 133 -8.33 -4.59 3.00
CA PRO A 133 -9.53 -4.21 2.24
C PRO A 133 -9.22 -4.08 0.74
N SER A 134 -10.22 -4.26 -0.12
CA SER A 134 -10.02 -4.09 -1.57
C SER A 134 -9.81 -2.63 -1.94
N MET A 135 -8.96 -2.38 -2.93
CA MET A 135 -8.67 -1.06 -3.46
C MET A 135 -8.89 -1.03 -4.97
N THR A 136 -9.55 0.03 -5.46
CA THR A 136 -9.74 0.26 -6.89
C THR A 136 -8.44 0.72 -7.55
N VAL A 137 -8.13 0.13 -8.70
CA VAL A 137 -7.03 0.49 -9.58
C VAL A 137 -7.61 0.90 -10.92
N THR A 138 -7.19 2.05 -11.42
CA THR A 138 -7.56 2.53 -12.75
C THR A 138 -6.38 2.36 -13.70
N VAL A 139 -6.64 1.81 -14.89
CA VAL A 139 -5.70 1.74 -16.01
C VAL A 139 -6.15 2.70 -17.10
N SER A 140 -5.26 3.59 -17.55
CA SER A 140 -5.55 4.57 -18.60
C SER A 140 -4.38 4.76 -19.56
N ALA A 141 -4.69 5.04 -20.84
CA ALA A 141 -3.67 5.47 -21.80
C ALA A 141 -3.22 6.93 -21.58
N ASP A 142 -4.09 7.73 -20.96
CA ASP A 142 -3.90 9.16 -20.70
C ASP A 142 -3.17 9.43 -19.37
N VAL A 143 -2.28 8.55 -18.92
CA VAL A 143 -1.31 8.97 -17.91
C VAL A 143 -0.39 9.95 -18.64
N GLU A 144 -0.77 11.22 -18.59
CA GLU A 144 0.09 12.35 -18.91
C GLU A 144 1.26 12.27 -17.92
N GLY A 145 2.21 11.40 -18.23
CA GLY A 145 3.54 11.50 -17.70
C GLY A 145 3.92 12.93 -17.99
N ASP A 146 4.17 13.67 -16.92
CA ASP A 146 4.64 15.05 -16.88
C ASP A 146 5.88 15.14 -17.79
N ARG A 147 5.62 15.12 -19.09
CA ARG A 147 6.53 15.52 -20.14
C ARG A 147 6.61 16.98 -19.83
N GLY A 148 7.57 17.31 -18.96
CA GLY A 148 7.96 18.65 -18.63
C GLY A 148 8.03 19.39 -19.94
N ASP A 149 6.91 20.03 -20.24
CA ASP A 149 6.76 21.00 -21.28
C ASP A 149 7.52 22.15 -20.66
N ASP A 150 8.83 22.08 -20.90
CA ASP A 150 9.86 23.08 -20.73
C ASP A 150 9.48 24.28 -21.60
N HIS A 151 8.32 24.85 -21.29
CA HIS A 151 7.93 26.18 -21.63
C HIS A 151 8.90 27.07 -20.86
N GLY A 152 10.07 27.26 -21.48
CA GLY A 152 11.05 28.26 -21.13
C GLY A 152 10.35 29.61 -21.08
N HIS A 153 9.83 29.94 -19.91
CA HIS A 153 9.51 31.29 -19.53
C HIS A 153 10.83 31.97 -19.18
N GLY A 154 11.52 32.41 -20.24
CA GLY A 154 12.53 33.44 -20.15
C GLY A 154 11.86 34.68 -19.55
N HIS A 155 12.08 34.87 -18.26
CA HIS A 155 11.87 36.13 -17.58
C HIS A 155 13.22 36.80 -17.43
N ASP A 156 13.64 37.46 -18.50
CA ASP A 156 14.66 38.50 -18.44
C ASP A 156 13.95 39.77 -17.95
N ASP A 157 13.68 39.84 -16.64
CA ASP A 157 13.26 41.09 -16.01
C ASP A 157 14.22 41.42 -14.87
N ASP A 158 15.33 42.02 -15.28
CA ASP A 158 16.23 42.79 -14.44
C ASP A 158 15.44 43.91 -13.72
N HIS A 159 14.89 43.62 -12.55
CA HIS A 159 14.35 44.65 -11.64
C HIS A 159 15.12 44.64 -10.33
N GLY A 160 16.32 45.20 -10.38
CA GLY A 160 17.05 45.64 -9.21
C GLY A 160 16.30 46.78 -8.51
N HIS A 161 15.72 46.49 -7.35
CA HIS A 161 15.33 47.49 -6.37
C HIS A 161 15.89 47.09 -5.01
N SER A 162 17.10 47.57 -4.71
CA SER A 162 17.59 47.68 -3.35
C SER A 162 16.85 48.84 -2.67
N HIS A 163 16.06 48.53 -1.66
CA HIS A 163 15.60 49.50 -0.68
C HIS A 163 16.05 49.02 0.70
N ASP A 164 17.05 49.72 1.22
CA ASP A 164 17.46 49.65 2.60
C ASP A 164 16.48 50.54 3.38
N ASP A 165 15.38 49.96 3.87
CA ASP A 165 14.48 50.66 4.77
C ASP A 165 14.19 49.76 5.98
N ASP A 166 15.02 49.93 7.00
CA ASP A 166 14.80 49.49 8.38
C ASP A 166 13.49 50.09 8.91
N HIS A 167 12.38 49.36 8.75
CA HIS A 167 11.13 49.67 9.45
C HIS A 167 10.67 48.45 10.22
N GLY A 168 11.18 48.34 11.45
CA GLY A 168 10.61 47.50 12.48
C GLY A 168 9.21 48.01 12.85
N HIS A 169 8.20 47.21 12.51
CA HIS A 169 6.88 47.32 13.07
C HIS A 169 6.50 45.96 13.66
N ALA A 170 6.59 45.87 14.99
CA ALA A 170 5.91 44.84 15.75
C ALA A 170 4.40 45.11 15.58
N HIS A 171 3.71 44.12 15.04
CA HIS A 171 2.26 44.07 15.05
C HIS A 171 1.88 42.82 15.83
N ASP A 172 1.46 43.05 17.06
CA ASP A 172 0.74 42.11 17.89
C ASP A 172 -0.71 42.13 17.37
N ASP A 173 -0.96 41.44 16.26
CA ASP A 173 -2.32 41.25 15.75
C ASP A 173 -2.78 39.84 16.10
N ASP A 174 -3.29 39.73 17.32
CA ASP A 174 -4.13 38.64 17.76
C ASP A 174 -5.39 38.62 16.87
N HIS A 175 -5.44 37.65 15.95
CA HIS A 175 -6.62 37.37 15.15
C HIS A 175 -7.20 36.02 15.55
N ASP A 176 -7.97 36.05 16.63
CA ASP A 176 -8.89 35.00 17.00
C ASP A 176 -9.99 34.93 15.93
N HIS A 177 -9.97 33.87 15.12
CA HIS A 177 -11.06 33.51 14.23
C HIS A 177 -11.83 32.33 14.82
N ASP A 178 -12.75 32.65 15.71
CA ASP A 178 -13.83 31.75 16.10
C ASP A 178 -14.77 31.61 14.89
N HIS A 179 -14.79 30.41 14.31
CA HIS A 179 -15.79 30.00 13.31
C HIS A 179 -16.70 28.94 13.93
N ASP A 180 -17.70 29.43 14.66
CA ASP A 180 -18.90 28.68 14.98
C ASP A 180 -19.72 28.49 13.70
N HIS A 181 -19.87 27.24 13.27
CA HIS A 181 -20.90 26.84 12.31
C HIS A 181 -21.95 25.99 13.03
N ASP A 182 -22.96 26.68 13.57
CA ASP A 182 -24.29 26.12 13.82
C ASP A 182 -25.02 25.96 12.49
N ASP A 183 -25.09 24.75 11.94
CA ASP A 183 -26.06 24.42 10.89
C ASP A 183 -26.79 23.12 11.23
N ALA A 184 -27.91 23.28 11.92
CA ALA A 184 -28.94 22.26 12.03
C ALA A 184 -29.93 22.39 10.85
N PRO A 185 -30.24 21.30 10.13
CA PRO A 185 -31.49 21.20 9.40
C PRO A 185 -32.54 20.36 10.14
N VAL A 186 -33.68 21.03 10.29
CA VAL A 186 -35.01 20.60 10.67
C VAL A 186 -35.61 19.48 9.79
N GLY A 187 -36.50 18.67 10.40
CA GLY A 187 -37.59 17.92 9.73
C GLY A 187 -37.23 16.48 9.34
N GLY A 188 -37.93 15.41 9.72
CA GLY A 188 -39.35 15.27 10.00
C GLY A 188 -40.03 14.43 8.90
N VAL A 189 -39.89 13.10 8.95
CA VAL A 189 -40.69 12.07 8.24
C VAL A 189 -40.39 10.73 8.92
N ASP A 190 -41.23 9.70 8.97
CA ASP A 190 -42.67 9.55 9.00
C ASP A 190 -42.84 8.16 9.64
N ALA A 191 -43.68 8.06 10.66
CA ALA A 191 -43.93 6.81 11.35
C ALA A 191 -45.06 6.07 10.63
N GLY A 192 -44.71 5.07 9.83
CA GLY A 192 -45.62 3.95 9.56
C GLY A 192 -45.69 3.48 8.12
N PHE A 193 -45.14 2.29 7.86
CA PHE A 193 -45.73 1.24 7.04
C PHE A 193 -45.17 -0.06 7.65
N GLY A 194 -46.00 -0.98 8.17
CA GLY A 194 -46.97 -1.71 7.38
C GLY A 194 -46.28 -2.99 6.91
N GLY A 195 -46.55 -4.11 7.58
CA GLY A 195 -45.79 -5.34 7.43
C GLY A 195 -45.79 -5.92 6.01
N VAL A 196 -44.74 -6.68 5.73
CA VAL A 196 -44.73 -7.71 4.69
C VAL A 196 -44.19 -9.00 5.27
N ALA A 197 -44.77 -10.08 4.76
CA ALA A 197 -44.81 -11.40 5.31
C ALA A 197 -43.46 -12.13 5.34
N ALA A 198 -43.42 -13.12 6.22
CA ALA A 198 -42.54 -14.28 6.16
C ALA A 198 -42.51 -14.92 4.76
N ALA A 199 -41.32 -15.37 4.36
CA ALA A 199 -41.01 -16.63 3.70
C ALA A 199 -39.84 -16.43 2.72
N GLY A 200 -38.72 -17.10 2.98
CA GLY A 200 -37.62 -17.19 2.02
C GLY A 200 -36.24 -17.05 2.65
N MET A 201 -35.93 -17.84 3.68
CA MET A 201 -34.53 -18.23 3.91
C MET A 201 -34.10 -19.08 2.71
N SER A 202 -33.65 -18.42 1.64
CA SER A 202 -32.85 -19.08 0.63
C SER A 202 -31.49 -19.29 1.27
N THR A 203 -31.31 -20.45 1.90
CA THR A 203 -29.99 -21.02 2.16
C THR A 203 -29.37 -21.32 0.81
N THR A 204 -28.89 -20.26 0.15
CA THR A 204 -27.92 -20.40 -0.92
C THR A 204 -26.66 -20.88 -0.23
N THR A 205 -26.60 -22.20 -0.08
CA THR A 205 -25.37 -22.94 0.10
C THR A 205 -24.56 -22.59 -1.14
N VAL A 206 -23.77 -21.53 -1.05
CA VAL A 206 -22.64 -21.36 -1.95
C VAL A 206 -21.74 -22.53 -1.59
N LEU A 207 -21.89 -23.61 -2.35
CA LEU A 207 -20.90 -24.65 -2.41
C LEU A 207 -19.63 -23.93 -2.85
N PHE A 208 -18.77 -23.61 -1.88
CA PHE A 208 -17.36 -23.35 -2.09
C PHE A 208 -16.73 -24.64 -2.63
N ALA A 209 -17.05 -24.96 -3.89
CA ALA A 209 -16.37 -25.95 -4.71
C ALA A 209 -15.43 -25.16 -5.62
N GLY A 210 -14.39 -24.58 -5.04
CA GLY A 210 -13.48 -23.72 -5.78
C GLY A 210 -12.31 -23.19 -4.97
N MET A 211 -11.89 -23.89 -3.91
CA MET A 211 -10.65 -23.55 -3.20
C MET A 211 -9.91 -24.81 -2.77
N VAL A 212 -9.60 -25.70 -3.72
CA VAL A 212 -8.48 -26.65 -3.64
C VAL A 212 -8.10 -27.08 -5.06
N LEU A 213 -7.28 -26.31 -5.80
CA LEU A 213 -6.26 -26.88 -6.71
C LEU A 213 -5.32 -25.82 -7.33
N PHE A 214 -4.59 -25.04 -6.53
CA PHE A 214 -3.34 -24.43 -7.05
C PHE A 214 -2.17 -24.49 -6.06
N ALA A 215 -2.20 -25.45 -5.14
CA ALA A 215 -1.02 -25.93 -4.42
C ALA A 215 -0.73 -27.36 -4.85
N LEU A 216 -0.31 -27.59 -6.10
CA LEU A 216 0.34 -28.82 -6.57
C LEU A 216 0.94 -28.65 -7.99
N LEU A 217 1.80 -27.65 -8.19
CA LEU A 217 2.69 -27.62 -9.35
C LEU A 217 4.11 -27.13 -9.03
N ALA A 218 4.64 -27.55 -7.87
CA ALA A 218 6.05 -27.39 -7.53
C ALA A 218 6.66 -28.65 -6.86
N LEU A 219 6.26 -29.86 -7.28
CA LEU A 219 6.98 -31.08 -6.92
C LEU A 219 6.94 -32.13 -8.03
N ALA A 220 7.50 -31.82 -9.20
CA ALA A 220 7.66 -32.76 -10.30
C ALA A 220 9.06 -32.69 -10.95
N VAL A 221 10.14 -32.69 -10.16
CA VAL A 221 11.49 -33.04 -10.64
C VAL A 221 12.28 -33.81 -9.57
N ALA A 222 11.81 -35.00 -9.17
CA ALA A 222 12.66 -35.93 -8.40
C ALA A 222 12.18 -37.40 -8.44
N ALA A 223 11.68 -37.90 -9.58
CA ALA A 223 11.50 -39.34 -9.76
C ALA A 223 11.44 -39.72 -11.25
N TRP A 224 12.55 -39.55 -11.97
CA TRP A 224 12.71 -40.21 -13.27
C TRP A 224 13.28 -41.61 -13.03
N PRO A 225 12.53 -42.71 -13.28
CA PRO A 225 13.11 -44.03 -13.24
C PRO A 225 14.04 -44.19 -14.43
N ALA A 226 15.32 -44.45 -14.15
CA ALA A 226 16.30 -44.87 -15.13
C ALA A 226 15.87 -46.21 -15.75
N VAL A 227 15.28 -46.16 -16.94
CA VAL A 227 15.14 -47.32 -17.82
C VAL A 227 15.84 -47.00 -19.14
N ARG A 228 17.12 -47.37 -19.23
CA ARG A 228 17.78 -47.62 -20.52
C ARG A 228 18.30 -49.05 -20.55
N SER A 229 17.50 -49.85 -21.25
CA SER A 229 17.82 -51.07 -21.97
C SER A 229 19.30 -51.17 -22.40
N ILE A 230 19.98 -52.22 -21.94
CA ILE A 230 21.17 -52.76 -22.60
C ILE A 230 20.70 -53.97 -23.40
N ARG A 231 20.62 -53.80 -24.72
CA ARG A 231 20.71 -54.91 -25.68
C ARG A 231 22.19 -55.23 -25.88
N ARG A 232 22.56 -56.50 -25.70
CA ARG A 232 23.50 -57.21 -26.56
C ARG A 232 23.09 -58.68 -26.63
#